data_AF-A0A371AQH8-F1
#
_entry.id   AF-A0A371AQH8-F1
#
_cell.length_a   1.000
_cell.length_b   1.000
_cell.length_c   1.000
_cell.angle_alpha   90.00
_cell.angle_beta   90.00
_cell.angle_gamma   90.00
#
_symmetry.space_group_name_H-M   'P 1'
#
loop_
_entity.id
_entity.type
_entity.pdbx_description
1 polymer ?
#
loop_
_entity_poly.entity_id
_entity_poly.type
_entity_poly.pdbx_seq_one_letter_code
_entity_poly.pdbx_strand_id
1 'polypeptide(L)'
;MLIKELILFYKRNLNICLFVYIQITIFMVLIGTFYSFIYDLDFENSDMKKMYEDNAIYQMIDNYVDGNEFNKFVVQKDSLSKLKNFYNGLENAESFHYITIANQHLLITDQSIPDKFAYGYANGMEVPSVNVDNKVYKPIKSLQINLNGAKFFNLKAAEGKVWNEEDFVIQNTMPIILGDSYHDIYKVGDKLHIKYLEKDINCIVIGFLEKNSKIFYQNNLEFYLDDYILMPMWNYIMQPQSEFEARYQMMNYFNMINGYLVTKNNKNDINRMMQELESISKDASFDGYTFIGYNPHVKKYQDISVILQENKNLIKIILTMSCILNIILILFISYLQYKNERYYYNVFLIQGAKKSFIITLKFLEIMLIVLAAFLTQLYILNHLLKIGEFATYIKAGYIGVFVILSYVIFGTNLLLNNKELKIDKEEEV
;
A
#
# COMPACT_ATOMS: atom_id res chain seq x y z
N MET A 1 -5.45 -52.64 0.76
CA MET A 1 -6.32 -52.69 -0.43
C MET A 1 -6.50 -51.29 -1.00
N LEU A 2 -7.14 -50.35 -0.28
CA LEU A 2 -7.35 -48.93 -0.68
C LEU A 2 -6.13 -48.22 -1.31
N ILE A 3 -4.96 -48.27 -0.67
CA ILE A 3 -3.75 -47.59 -1.19
C ILE A 3 -3.29 -48.18 -2.53
N LYS A 4 -3.38 -49.50 -2.72
CA LYS A 4 -3.00 -50.15 -3.98
C LYS A 4 -3.95 -49.74 -5.11
N GLU A 5 -5.24 -49.63 -4.82
CA GLU A 5 -6.24 -49.16 -5.79
C GLU A 5 -6.06 -47.68 -6.13
N LEU A 6 -5.74 -46.83 -5.15
CA LEU A 6 -5.37 -45.42 -5.38
C LEU A 6 -4.18 -45.28 -6.33
N ILE A 7 -3.10 -46.05 -6.11
CA ILE A 7 -1.92 -46.04 -6.98
C ILE A 7 -2.28 -46.49 -8.40
N LEU A 8 -3.11 -47.53 -8.53
CA LEU A 8 -3.54 -48.05 -9.82
C LEU A 8 -4.43 -47.06 -10.57
N PHE A 9 -5.31 -46.36 -9.86
CA PHE A 9 -6.11 -45.26 -10.38
C PHE A 9 -5.26 -44.14 -10.96
N TYR A 10 -4.28 -43.61 -10.19
CA TYR A 10 -3.43 -42.53 -10.69
C TYR A 10 -2.57 -42.93 -11.88
N LYS A 11 -2.08 -44.17 -11.91
CA LYS A 11 -1.34 -44.69 -13.07
C LYS A 11 -2.23 -44.78 -14.31
N ARG A 12 -3.48 -45.21 -14.17
CA ARG A 12 -4.43 -45.35 -15.27
C ARG A 12 -4.91 -44.01 -15.82
N ASN A 13 -5.14 -43.03 -14.94
CA ASN A 13 -5.76 -41.75 -15.28
C ASN A 13 -4.81 -40.56 -15.18
N LEU A 14 -3.50 -40.79 -15.30
CA LEU A 14 -2.46 -39.78 -15.07
C LEU A 14 -2.75 -38.45 -15.76
N ASN A 15 -3.11 -38.49 -17.05
CA ASN A 15 -3.39 -37.29 -17.85
C ASN A 15 -4.57 -36.49 -17.31
N ILE A 16 -5.65 -37.17 -16.90
CA ILE A 16 -6.84 -36.51 -16.37
C ILE A 16 -6.56 -35.95 -14.98
N CYS A 17 -5.87 -36.72 -14.13
CA CYS A 17 -5.47 -36.25 -12.80
C CYS A 17 -4.54 -35.03 -12.89
N LEU A 18 -3.59 -35.03 -13.82
CA LEU A 18 -2.66 -33.91 -14.03
C LEU A 18 -3.40 -32.68 -14.57
N PHE A 19 -4.35 -32.85 -15.48
CA PHE A 19 -5.19 -31.76 -15.97
C PHE A 19 -6.01 -31.12 -14.84
N VAL A 20 -6.70 -31.94 -14.03
CA VAL A 20 -7.49 -31.45 -12.88
C VAL A 20 -6.60 -30.76 -11.86
N TYR A 21 -5.43 -31.32 -11.57
CA TYR A 21 -4.45 -30.72 -10.68
C TYR A 21 -4.01 -29.32 -11.16
N ILE A 22 -3.62 -29.19 -12.43
CA ILE A 22 -3.19 -27.90 -13.01
C ILE A 22 -4.34 -26.89 -12.95
N GLN A 23 -5.54 -27.30 -13.34
CA GLN A 23 -6.72 -26.44 -13.34
C GLN A 23 -7.03 -25.90 -11.94
N ILE A 24 -7.08 -26.77 -10.93
CA ILE A 24 -7.36 -26.37 -9.54
C ILE A 24 -6.25 -25.46 -9.02
N THR A 25 -4.99 -25.76 -9.34
CA THR A 25 -3.84 -24.94 -8.92
C THR A 25 -3.91 -23.53 -9.51
N ILE A 26 -4.14 -23.41 -10.83
CA ILE A 26 -4.26 -22.10 -11.49
C ILE A 26 -5.42 -21.31 -10.89
N PHE A 27 -6.57 -21.95 -10.70
CA PHE A 27 -7.74 -21.30 -10.13
C PHE A 27 -7.51 -20.82 -8.70
N MET A 28 -6.88 -21.65 -7.87
CA MET A 28 -6.50 -21.32 -6.49
C MET A 28 -5.50 -20.16 -6.42
N VAL A 29 -4.50 -20.14 -7.31
CA VAL A 29 -3.55 -19.03 -7.42
C VAL A 29 -4.27 -17.75 -7.83
N LEU A 30 -5.10 -17.78 -8.88
CA LEU A 30 -5.86 -16.63 -9.36
C LEU A 30 -6.75 -16.03 -8.27
N ILE A 31 -7.49 -16.88 -7.56
CA ILE A 31 -8.33 -16.43 -6.45
C ILE A 31 -7.51 -15.89 -5.29
N GLY A 32 -6.40 -16.55 -4.93
CA GLY A 32 -5.49 -16.09 -3.88
C GLY A 32 -4.92 -14.71 -4.19
N THR A 33 -4.42 -14.50 -5.42
CA THR A 33 -3.94 -13.19 -5.88
C THR A 33 -5.06 -12.15 -5.85
N PHE A 34 -6.27 -12.55 -6.23
CA PHE A 34 -7.39 -11.62 -6.27
C PHE A 34 -7.89 -11.21 -4.88
N TYR A 35 -7.96 -12.15 -3.94
CA TYR A 35 -8.29 -11.81 -2.55
C TYR A 35 -7.22 -10.93 -1.91
N SER A 36 -5.94 -11.16 -2.20
CA SER A 36 -4.88 -10.25 -1.75
C SER A 36 -5.09 -8.86 -2.33
N PHE A 37 -5.32 -8.78 -3.64
CA PHE A 37 -5.57 -7.50 -4.30
C PHE A 37 -6.80 -6.76 -3.74
N ILE A 38 -7.93 -7.43 -3.48
CA ILE A 38 -9.07 -6.79 -2.82
C ILE A 38 -8.70 -6.32 -1.41
N TYR A 39 -7.98 -7.14 -0.66
CA TYR A 39 -7.60 -6.81 0.71
C TYR A 39 -6.71 -5.56 0.73
N ASP A 40 -5.70 -5.53 -0.15
CA ASP A 40 -4.81 -4.39 -0.33
C ASP A 40 -5.60 -3.16 -0.78
N LEU A 41 -6.52 -3.31 -1.75
CA LEU A 41 -7.40 -2.21 -2.19
C LEU A 41 -8.33 -1.70 -1.08
N ASP A 42 -8.93 -2.58 -0.27
CA ASP A 42 -9.84 -2.18 0.80
C ASP A 42 -9.08 -1.47 1.93
N PHE A 43 -7.85 -1.92 2.23
CA PHE A 43 -6.93 -1.27 3.17
C PHE A 43 -6.48 0.11 2.67
N GLU A 44 -6.02 0.19 1.41
CA GLU A 44 -5.59 1.44 0.79
C GLU A 44 -6.74 2.43 0.64
N ASN A 45 -7.93 1.94 0.28
CA ASN A 45 -9.11 2.79 0.18
C ASN A 45 -9.55 3.27 1.56
N SER A 46 -9.53 2.49 2.64
CA SER A 46 -10.14 2.93 3.90
C SER A 46 -9.45 4.13 4.55
N ASP A 47 -8.12 4.19 4.49
CA ASP A 47 -7.36 5.25 5.17
C ASP A 47 -7.26 6.51 4.29
N MET A 48 -7.04 6.34 2.98
CA MET A 48 -7.05 7.46 2.04
C MET A 48 -8.45 8.03 1.86
N LYS A 49 -9.50 7.19 1.72
CA LYS A 49 -10.89 7.67 1.56
C LYS A 49 -11.30 8.61 2.69
N LYS A 50 -11.04 8.22 3.94
CA LYS A 50 -11.36 9.06 5.11
C LYS A 50 -10.63 10.39 5.09
N MET A 51 -9.40 10.43 4.57
CA MET A 51 -8.61 11.64 4.49
C MET A 51 -9.10 12.63 3.42
N TYR A 52 -9.66 12.15 2.30
CA TYR A 52 -10.04 13.00 1.14
C TYR A 52 -11.55 13.16 0.90
N GLU A 53 -12.40 12.22 1.34
CA GLU A 53 -13.84 12.25 1.00
C GLU A 53 -14.57 13.43 1.65
N ASP A 54 -14.22 13.76 2.90
CA ASP A 54 -14.87 14.82 3.67
C ASP A 54 -14.12 16.17 3.63
N ASN A 55 -12.89 16.19 3.09
CA ASN A 55 -12.00 17.34 3.14
C ASN A 55 -11.80 17.98 1.76
N ALA A 56 -11.84 19.31 1.72
CA ALA A 56 -11.34 20.11 0.62
C ALA A 56 -9.88 20.49 0.90
N ILE A 57 -9.01 20.23 -0.07
CA ILE A 57 -7.58 20.51 0.02
C ILE A 57 -7.21 21.54 -1.05
N TYR A 58 -6.62 22.64 -0.62
CA TYR A 58 -6.19 23.74 -1.51
C TYR A 58 -4.68 23.89 -1.44
N GLN A 59 -4.02 23.85 -2.60
CA GLN A 59 -2.59 24.11 -2.67
C GLN A 59 -2.34 25.61 -2.72
N MET A 60 -1.54 26.09 -1.77
CA MET A 60 -1.06 27.47 -1.71
C MET A 60 0.43 27.49 -2.01
N ILE A 61 0.83 28.38 -2.91
CA ILE A 61 2.24 28.65 -3.20
C ILE A 61 2.53 30.14 -3.12
N ASP A 62 3.79 30.47 -2.88
CA ASP A 62 4.28 31.83 -2.95
C ASP A 62 4.42 32.31 -4.42
N ASN A 63 4.35 33.63 -4.60
CA ASN A 63 4.43 34.28 -5.92
C ASN A 63 5.87 34.64 -6.32
N TYR A 64 6.87 34.27 -5.54
CA TYR A 64 8.27 34.67 -5.73
C TYR A 64 9.06 33.69 -6.63
N VAL A 65 8.36 33.04 -7.56
CA VAL A 65 8.95 32.14 -8.56
C VAL A 65 9.88 32.90 -9.52
N ASP A 66 9.62 34.19 -9.76
CA ASP A 66 10.52 35.09 -10.51
C ASP A 66 11.59 35.67 -9.58
N GLY A 67 12.86 35.41 -9.90
CA GLY A 67 14.01 35.83 -9.10
C GLY A 67 14.08 37.34 -8.84
N ASN A 68 13.46 38.18 -9.69
CA ASN A 68 13.42 39.62 -9.46
C ASN A 68 12.50 40.02 -8.29
N GLU A 69 11.32 39.41 -8.19
CA GLU A 69 10.38 39.68 -7.09
C GLU A 69 10.89 39.09 -5.77
N PHE A 70 11.49 37.90 -5.83
CA PHE A 70 12.19 37.31 -4.69
C PHE A 70 13.26 38.24 -4.12
N ASN A 71 14.15 38.74 -4.99
CA ASN A 71 15.23 39.64 -4.57
C ASN A 71 14.70 40.94 -3.96
N LYS A 72 13.63 41.51 -4.53
CA LYS A 72 12.98 42.72 -3.97
C LYS A 72 12.40 42.47 -2.57
N PHE A 73 11.81 41.30 -2.34
CA PHE A 73 11.26 40.95 -1.03
C PHE A 73 12.36 40.73 0.01
N VAL A 74 13.38 39.91 -0.32
CA VAL A 74 14.43 39.53 0.64
C VAL A 74 15.25 40.74 1.14
N VAL A 75 15.40 41.79 0.33
CA VAL A 75 16.11 43.02 0.72
C VAL A 75 15.30 43.88 1.71
N GLN A 76 13.98 43.65 1.86
CA GLN A 76 13.17 44.39 2.85
C GLN A 76 13.61 44.04 4.27
N LYS A 77 13.74 45.07 5.13
CA LYS A 77 14.24 44.94 6.51
C LYS A 77 13.39 44.02 7.41
N ASP A 78 12.11 43.87 7.09
CA ASP A 78 11.12 43.11 7.86
C ASP A 78 10.65 41.82 7.16
N SER A 79 11.24 41.46 6.02
CA SER A 79 10.88 40.29 5.20
C SER A 79 10.82 38.98 6.00
N LEU A 80 11.85 38.70 6.80
CA LEU A 80 11.89 37.48 7.63
C LEU A 80 10.78 37.48 8.68
N SER A 81 10.51 38.62 9.31
CA SER A 81 9.44 38.75 10.31
C SER A 81 8.06 38.56 9.67
N LYS A 82 7.83 39.10 8.47
CA LYS A 82 6.60 38.89 7.69
C LYS A 82 6.37 37.40 7.42
N LEU A 83 7.39 36.69 6.94
CA LEU A 83 7.31 35.25 6.69
C LEU A 83 7.02 34.44 7.96
N LYS A 84 7.73 34.75 9.05
CA LYS A 84 7.52 34.10 10.35
C LYS A 84 6.10 34.28 10.84
N ASN A 85 5.59 35.51 10.78
CA ASN A 85 4.23 35.82 11.23
C ASN A 85 3.19 35.15 10.34
N PHE A 86 3.39 35.16 9.02
CA PHE A 86 2.49 34.50 8.07
C PHE A 86 2.43 33.00 8.33
N TYR A 87 3.58 32.33 8.39
CA TYR A 87 3.65 30.90 8.70
C TYR A 87 3.02 30.56 10.06
N ASN A 88 3.34 31.34 11.11
CA ASN A 88 2.75 31.11 12.42
C ASN A 88 1.23 31.31 12.41
N GLY A 89 0.69 32.25 11.63
CA GLY A 89 -0.74 32.40 11.44
C GLY A 89 -1.36 31.18 10.76
N LEU A 90 -0.71 30.64 9.72
CA LEU A 90 -1.16 29.44 9.03
C LEU A 90 -1.15 28.19 9.93
N GLU A 91 -0.06 27.97 10.68
CA GLU A 91 0.11 26.80 11.55
C GLU A 91 -0.94 26.76 12.68
N ASN A 92 -1.39 27.93 13.15
CA ASN A 92 -2.31 28.10 14.29
C ASN A 92 -3.76 28.44 13.87
N ALA A 93 -4.09 28.36 12.59
CA ALA A 93 -5.43 28.67 12.10
C ALA A 93 -6.49 27.71 12.68
N GLU A 94 -7.69 28.23 12.97
CA GLU A 94 -8.79 27.44 13.54
C GLU A 94 -9.70 26.82 12.47
N SER A 95 -9.86 27.49 11.32
CA SER A 95 -10.79 27.05 10.26
C SER A 95 -10.20 26.06 9.26
N PHE A 96 -8.89 25.79 9.32
CA PHE A 96 -8.22 24.81 8.48
C PHE A 96 -6.97 24.23 9.14
N HIS A 97 -6.56 23.05 8.69
CA HIS A 97 -5.26 22.48 9.01
C HIS A 97 -4.25 22.85 7.93
N TYR A 98 -3.18 23.54 8.32
CA TYR A 98 -2.09 23.87 7.42
C TYR A 98 -1.06 22.76 7.36
N ILE A 99 -0.80 22.23 6.17
CA ILE A 99 0.16 21.15 5.94
C ILE A 99 1.23 21.65 4.99
N THR A 100 2.49 21.60 5.41
CA THR A 100 3.61 21.89 4.51
C THR A 100 4.56 20.69 4.45
N ILE A 101 5.00 20.40 3.23
CA ILE A 101 5.95 19.35 2.91
C ILE A 101 6.95 19.93 1.90
N ALA A 102 8.24 19.86 2.21
CA ALA A 102 9.30 20.23 1.29
C ALA A 102 10.09 18.99 0.88
N ASN A 103 10.36 18.85 -0.41
CA ASN A 103 11.22 17.82 -0.97
C ASN A 103 12.57 18.44 -1.33
N GLN A 104 13.31 18.83 -0.28
CA GLN A 104 14.67 19.32 -0.42
C GLN A 104 15.61 18.20 -0.02
N HIS A 105 16.50 17.82 -0.94
CA HIS A 105 17.54 16.83 -0.67
C HIS A 105 18.49 17.30 0.42
N LEU A 106 19.07 16.34 1.14
CA LEU A 106 20.11 16.57 2.12
C LEU A 106 21.43 16.00 1.62
N LEU A 107 22.53 16.55 2.13
CA LEU A 107 23.88 16.15 1.79
C LEU A 107 24.47 15.32 2.93
N ILE A 108 24.80 14.05 2.66
CA ILE A 108 25.40 13.12 3.63
C ILE A 108 26.81 12.74 3.20
N THR A 109 27.71 12.60 4.18
CA THR A 109 29.10 12.17 3.94
C THR A 109 29.26 10.65 3.87
N ASP A 110 28.30 9.89 4.38
CA ASP A 110 28.27 8.43 4.36
C ASP A 110 28.08 7.88 2.93
N GLN A 111 29.15 7.30 2.39
CA GLN A 111 29.20 6.72 1.05
C GLN A 111 28.70 5.26 1.02
N SER A 112 28.38 4.67 2.17
CA SER A 112 27.83 3.30 2.22
C SER A 112 26.38 3.23 1.76
N ILE A 113 25.68 4.37 1.72
CA ILE A 113 24.29 4.46 1.30
C ILE A 113 24.17 4.10 -0.20
N PRO A 114 23.38 3.07 -0.56
CA PRO A 114 23.16 2.67 -1.95
C PRO A 114 22.58 3.79 -2.85
N ASP A 115 22.87 3.74 -4.15
CA ASP A 115 22.43 4.76 -5.12
C ASP A 115 20.91 4.88 -5.24
N LYS A 116 20.16 3.83 -4.90
CA LYS A 116 18.68 3.88 -4.88
C LYS A 116 18.11 5.00 -3.98
N PHE A 117 18.86 5.43 -2.97
CA PHE A 117 18.49 6.51 -2.05
C PHE A 117 18.92 7.89 -2.54
N ALA A 118 19.70 7.97 -3.61
CA ALA A 118 20.17 9.23 -4.15
C ALA A 118 19.00 10.05 -4.72
N TYR A 119 19.06 11.36 -4.52
CA TYR A 119 18.04 12.27 -5.02
C TYR A 119 18.03 12.26 -6.55
N GLY A 120 16.85 12.07 -7.16
CA GLY A 120 16.67 11.99 -8.60
C GLY A 120 16.90 10.61 -9.24
N TYR A 121 17.37 9.61 -8.47
CA TYR A 121 17.64 8.24 -8.97
C TYR A 121 16.44 7.62 -9.70
N ALA A 122 15.24 7.70 -9.11
CA ALA A 122 14.02 7.09 -9.69
C ALA A 122 13.63 7.67 -11.05
N ASN A 123 14.06 8.90 -11.35
CA ASN A 123 13.77 9.59 -12.60
C ASN A 123 14.94 9.51 -13.60
N GLY A 124 16.00 8.76 -13.29
CA GLY A 124 17.23 8.71 -14.07
C GLY A 124 18.00 10.05 -14.08
N MET A 125 17.69 10.95 -13.15
CA MET A 125 18.29 12.28 -13.01
C MET A 125 19.02 12.42 -11.68
N GLU A 126 19.86 11.43 -11.37
CA GLU A 126 20.63 11.44 -10.12
C GLU A 126 21.50 12.70 -10.04
N VAL A 127 21.40 13.43 -8.93
CA VAL A 127 22.25 14.58 -8.68
C VAL A 127 23.64 14.08 -8.27
N PRO A 128 24.71 14.50 -8.96
CA PRO A 128 26.05 14.02 -8.66
C PRO A 128 26.49 14.40 -7.26
N SER A 129 27.35 13.57 -6.67
CA SER A 129 28.01 13.89 -5.41
C SER A 129 28.86 15.17 -5.54
N VAL A 130 28.82 16.00 -4.52
CA VAL A 130 29.51 17.29 -4.48
C VAL A 130 30.70 17.24 -3.53
N ASN A 131 31.82 17.85 -3.91
CA ASN A 131 32.97 17.99 -3.03
C ASN A 131 32.93 19.37 -2.39
N VAL A 132 32.80 19.40 -1.07
CA VAL A 132 32.80 20.62 -0.25
C VAL A 132 33.86 20.43 0.84
N ASP A 133 34.84 21.32 0.89
CA ASP A 133 35.90 21.31 1.91
C ASP A 133 36.65 19.96 2.03
N ASN A 134 37.02 19.35 0.89
CA ASN A 134 37.67 18.03 0.79
C ASN A 134 36.85 16.86 1.31
N LYS A 135 35.54 17.03 1.52
CA LYS A 135 34.60 15.94 1.82
C LYS A 135 33.63 15.75 0.66
N VAL A 136 33.43 14.50 0.28
CA VAL A 136 32.43 14.12 -0.72
C VAL A 136 31.08 13.97 -0.02
N TYR A 137 30.10 14.73 -0.49
CA TYR A 137 28.73 14.68 -0.03
C TYR A 137 27.83 14.09 -1.11
N LYS A 138 27.03 13.10 -0.72
CA LYS A 138 26.01 12.48 -1.57
C LYS A 138 24.65 13.13 -1.32
N PRO A 139 23.94 13.61 -2.37
CA PRO A 139 22.56 14.08 -2.26
C PRO A 139 21.60 12.92 -2.05
N ILE A 140 20.91 12.90 -0.92
CA ILE A 140 19.98 11.85 -0.52
C ILE A 140 18.54 12.38 -0.51
N LYS A 141 17.59 11.51 -0.88
CA LYS A 141 16.15 11.75 -0.80
C LYS A 141 15.73 12.11 0.61
N SER A 142 15.10 13.27 0.77
CA SER A 142 14.55 13.69 2.06
C SER A 142 13.30 14.52 1.92
N LEU A 143 12.48 14.44 2.96
CA LEU A 143 11.27 15.23 3.10
C LEU A 143 11.29 15.97 4.43
N GLN A 144 11.01 17.26 4.38
CA GLN A 144 10.73 18.05 5.56
C GLN A 144 9.21 18.18 5.69
N ILE A 145 8.66 18.03 6.89
CA ILE A 145 7.22 18.12 7.14
C ILE A 145 6.95 18.90 8.43
N ASN A 146 5.84 19.65 8.50
CA ASN A 146 5.39 20.30 9.74
C ASN A 146 4.59 19.34 10.65
N LEU A 147 4.32 19.77 11.88
CA LEU A 147 3.63 18.98 12.89
C LEU A 147 2.22 18.60 12.43
N ASN A 148 1.48 19.57 11.88
CA ASN A 148 0.14 19.36 11.35
C ASN A 148 0.15 18.33 10.21
N GLY A 149 1.14 18.37 9.31
CA GLY A 149 1.31 17.37 8.26
C GLY A 149 1.57 15.98 8.82
N ALA A 150 2.52 15.84 9.75
CA ALA A 150 2.82 14.54 10.37
C ALA A 150 1.61 13.92 11.08
N LYS A 151 0.82 14.75 11.79
CA LYS A 151 -0.45 14.36 12.43
C LYS A 151 -1.51 13.99 11.40
N PHE A 152 -1.67 14.80 10.35
CA PHE A 152 -2.66 14.57 9.31
C PHE A 152 -2.45 13.22 8.63
N PHE A 153 -1.21 12.92 8.22
CA PHE A 153 -0.87 11.64 7.57
C PHE A 153 -0.81 10.45 8.53
N ASN A 154 -0.95 10.66 9.83
CA ASN A 154 -0.95 9.61 10.86
C ASN A 154 0.22 8.62 10.68
N LEU A 155 1.44 9.17 10.51
CA LEU A 155 2.64 8.38 10.30
C LEU A 155 2.88 7.43 11.49
N LYS A 156 3.21 6.17 11.19
CA LYS A 156 3.46 5.13 12.19
C LYS A 156 4.88 4.60 12.06
N ALA A 157 5.48 4.31 13.20
CA ALA A 157 6.80 3.69 13.26
C ALA A 157 6.67 2.17 13.43
N ALA A 158 7.37 1.41 12.59
CA ALA A 158 7.59 -0.02 12.80
C ALA A 158 8.59 -0.29 13.93
N GLU A 159 9.61 0.57 14.07
CA GLU A 159 10.59 0.52 15.13
C GLU A 159 10.85 1.92 15.69
N GLY A 160 11.05 2.04 17.01
CA GLY A 160 11.33 3.30 17.68
C GLY A 160 10.05 4.12 17.90
N LYS A 161 10.11 5.43 17.64
CA LYS A 161 8.99 6.35 17.81
C LYS A 161 8.87 7.33 16.64
N VAL A 162 7.66 7.85 16.45
CA VAL A 162 7.40 9.02 15.62
C VAL A 162 7.53 10.31 16.44
N TRP A 163 7.54 11.47 15.76
CA TRP A 163 7.71 12.76 16.40
C TRP A 163 6.58 13.11 17.37
N ASN A 164 6.94 13.79 18.45
CA ASN A 164 6.02 14.53 19.32
C ASN A 164 6.11 16.04 19.03
N GLU A 165 5.34 16.87 19.75
CA GLU A 165 5.33 18.33 19.52
C GLU A 165 6.69 19.00 19.84
N GLU A 166 7.42 18.47 20.82
CA GLU A 166 8.74 19.00 21.23
C GLU A 166 9.82 18.80 20.15
N ASP A 167 9.67 17.77 19.32
CA ASP A 167 10.60 17.45 18.23
C ASP A 167 10.58 18.48 17.09
N PHE A 168 9.53 19.31 17.00
CA PHE A 168 9.40 20.42 16.03
C PHE A 168 9.95 21.75 16.56
N VAL A 169 10.37 21.79 17.83
CA VAL A 169 11.09 22.92 18.40
C VAL A 169 12.58 22.74 18.16
N ILE A 170 13.33 23.85 18.00
CA ILE A 170 14.77 23.80 17.77
C ILE A 170 15.48 23.15 18.96
N GLN A 171 16.33 22.18 18.65
CA GLN A 171 17.17 21.47 19.59
C GLN A 171 18.62 21.40 19.07
N ASN A 172 19.53 20.89 19.90
CA ASN A 172 20.93 20.67 19.50
C ASN A 172 21.08 19.52 18.49
N THR A 173 20.12 18.61 18.43
CA THR A 173 20.14 17.44 17.56
C THR A 173 18.76 17.25 16.97
N MET A 174 18.68 17.12 15.65
CA MET A 174 17.43 16.95 14.94
C MET A 174 16.96 15.49 15.00
N PRO A 175 15.78 15.22 15.56
CA PRO A 175 15.22 13.87 15.53
C PRO A 175 14.75 13.59 14.11
N ILE A 176 15.30 12.56 13.46
CA ILE A 176 14.90 12.15 12.12
C ILE A 176 14.24 10.78 12.16
N ILE A 177 13.32 10.56 11.23
CA ILE A 177 12.67 9.27 11.01
C ILE A 177 13.11 8.77 9.63
N LEU A 178 13.47 7.50 9.53
CA LEU A 178 13.89 6.89 8.28
C LEU A 178 12.77 6.04 7.69
N GLY A 179 12.69 5.97 6.37
CA GLY A 179 11.83 4.99 5.69
C GLY A 179 12.31 3.54 5.92
N ASP A 180 11.40 2.59 5.74
CA ASP A 180 11.63 1.15 5.98
C ASP A 180 12.89 0.61 5.27
N SER A 181 13.22 1.10 4.07
CA SER A 181 14.38 0.62 3.31
C SER A 181 15.73 0.95 3.97
N TYR A 182 15.80 1.88 4.92
CA TYR A 182 17.02 2.18 5.67
C TYR A 182 17.28 1.23 6.84
N HIS A 183 16.34 0.33 7.17
CA HIS A 183 16.44 -0.58 8.32
C HIS A 183 17.67 -1.50 8.25
N ASP A 184 18.16 -1.83 7.05
CA ASP A 184 19.37 -2.64 6.85
C ASP A 184 20.68 -1.84 7.00
N ILE A 185 20.60 -0.50 7.08
CA ILE A 185 21.75 0.42 7.03
C ILE A 185 21.97 1.09 8.39
N TYR A 186 20.89 1.55 9.02
CA TYR A 186 20.95 2.30 10.28
C TYR A 186 20.14 1.61 11.38
N LYS A 187 20.35 2.06 12.62
CA LYS A 187 19.59 1.64 13.81
C LYS A 187 19.05 2.86 14.55
N VAL A 188 18.00 2.64 15.36
CA VAL A 188 17.49 3.66 16.26
C VAL A 188 18.60 4.08 17.24
N GLY A 189 18.82 5.38 17.35
CA GLY A 189 19.90 6.00 18.15
C GLY A 189 21.15 6.36 17.36
N ASP A 190 21.27 5.95 16.09
CA ASP A 190 22.40 6.33 15.24
C ASP A 190 22.42 7.85 15.01
N LYS A 191 23.63 8.41 14.97
CA LYS A 191 23.85 9.83 14.74
C LYS A 191 24.33 10.05 13.31
N LEU A 192 23.68 10.97 12.63
CA LEU A 192 24.05 11.39 11.29
C LEU A 192 24.51 12.84 11.30
N HIS A 193 25.52 13.13 10.49
CA HIS A 193 25.94 14.49 10.23
C HIS A 193 25.56 14.86 8.80
N ILE A 194 24.63 15.80 8.67
CA ILE A 194 24.05 16.19 7.38
C ILE A 194 24.33 17.67 7.10
N LYS A 195 24.33 18.03 5.82
CA LYS A 195 24.26 19.43 5.40
C LYS A 195 22.91 19.66 4.71
N TYR A 196 22.14 20.61 5.25
CA TYR A 196 20.80 20.97 4.76
C TYR A 196 20.74 22.48 4.58
N LEU A 197 20.40 22.94 3.36
CA LEU A 197 20.45 24.35 2.97
C LEU A 197 21.77 25.04 3.41
N GLU A 198 22.89 24.40 3.10
CA GLU A 198 24.27 24.82 3.44
C GLU A 198 24.63 24.80 4.94
N LYS A 199 23.67 24.55 5.84
CA LYS A 199 23.91 24.46 7.29
C LYS A 199 24.22 23.03 7.70
N ASP A 200 25.26 22.85 8.50
CA ASP A 200 25.58 21.58 9.14
C ASP A 200 24.61 21.30 10.31
N ILE A 201 24.00 20.13 10.29
CA ILE A 201 23.00 19.70 11.28
C ILE A 201 23.39 18.31 11.78
N ASN A 202 23.39 18.16 13.11
CA ASN A 202 23.51 16.86 13.74
C ASN A 202 22.11 16.26 13.90
N CYS A 203 21.94 15.03 13.45
CA CYS A 203 20.68 14.30 13.50
C CYS A 203 20.82 13.04 14.35
N ILE A 204 19.71 12.57 14.89
CA ILE A 204 19.60 11.28 15.56
C ILE A 204 18.40 10.51 14.99
N VAL A 205 18.60 9.24 14.65
CA VAL A 205 17.52 8.35 14.20
C VAL A 205 16.65 8.01 15.40
N ILE A 206 15.39 8.42 15.39
CA ILE A 206 14.44 8.12 16.48
C ILE A 206 13.47 6.99 16.15
N GLY A 207 13.36 6.61 14.89
CA GLY A 207 12.50 5.52 14.45
C GLY A 207 12.55 5.25 12.95
N PHE A 208 11.93 4.13 12.57
CA PHE A 208 11.71 3.72 11.19
C PHE A 208 10.22 3.64 10.91
N LEU A 209 9.77 4.20 9.78
CA LEU A 209 8.39 4.11 9.36
C LEU A 209 7.97 2.68 9.03
N GLU A 210 6.69 2.38 9.15
CA GLU A 210 6.11 1.16 8.61
C GLU A 210 6.35 1.06 7.09
N LYS A 211 6.61 -0.17 6.62
CA LYS A 211 6.75 -0.45 5.19
C LYS A 211 5.54 0.04 4.40
N ASN A 212 5.78 0.62 3.23
CA ASN A 212 4.79 1.23 2.36
C ASN A 212 4.06 2.44 2.98
N SER A 213 4.66 3.10 3.97
CA SER A 213 4.15 4.39 4.48
C SER A 213 4.08 5.40 3.34
N LYS A 214 2.93 6.05 3.18
CA LYS A 214 2.67 6.96 2.04
C LYS A 214 2.00 8.25 2.48
N ILE A 215 2.27 9.31 1.72
CA ILE A 215 1.65 10.63 1.88
C ILE A 215 1.12 11.13 0.54
N PHE A 216 0.33 12.20 0.61
CA PHE A 216 0.01 13.00 -0.56
C PHE A 216 1.04 14.10 -0.75
N TYR A 217 1.62 14.17 -1.94
CA TYR A 217 2.59 15.20 -2.29
C TYR A 217 2.60 15.47 -3.79
N GLN A 218 2.55 16.74 -4.20
CA GLN A 218 2.65 17.18 -5.61
C GLN A 218 1.72 16.41 -6.57
N ASN A 219 0.43 16.27 -6.24
CA ASN A 219 -0.55 15.53 -7.04
C ASN A 219 -0.30 14.01 -7.19
N ASN A 220 0.70 13.48 -6.47
CA ASN A 220 0.87 12.06 -6.23
C ASN A 220 0.12 11.66 -4.95
N LEU A 221 -0.85 10.75 -5.08
CA LEU A 221 -1.63 10.22 -3.97
C LEU A 221 -0.85 9.17 -3.18
N GLU A 222 0.12 8.53 -3.80
CA GLU A 222 0.88 7.42 -3.24
C GLU A 222 2.36 7.76 -3.28
N PHE A 223 2.71 8.86 -2.60
CA PHE A 223 4.11 9.19 -2.41
C PHE A 223 4.69 8.32 -1.29
N TYR A 224 5.33 7.22 -1.68
CA TYR A 224 5.97 6.27 -0.77
C TYR A 224 7.20 6.86 -0.09
N LEU A 225 7.33 6.60 1.20
CA LEU A 225 8.35 7.15 2.09
C LEU A 225 9.50 6.18 2.37
N ASP A 226 9.43 4.94 1.89
CA ASP A 226 10.37 3.85 2.21
C ASP A 226 11.85 4.21 1.98
N ASP A 227 12.15 4.99 0.93
CA ASP A 227 13.51 5.41 0.58
C ASP A 227 13.85 6.85 1.04
N TYR A 228 13.02 7.48 1.87
CA TYR A 228 13.20 8.88 2.28
C TYR A 228 13.69 9.02 3.73
N ILE A 229 14.51 10.03 3.96
CA ILE A 229 14.78 10.55 5.30
C ILE A 229 13.77 11.65 5.60
N LEU A 230 13.01 11.49 6.68
CA LEU A 230 12.02 12.46 7.12
C LEU A 230 12.61 13.34 8.22
N MET A 231 12.44 14.65 8.06
CA MET A 231 12.92 15.70 8.97
C MET A 231 11.76 16.57 9.47
N PRO A 232 11.73 16.94 10.76
CA PRO A 232 10.76 17.89 11.26
C PRO A 232 11.13 19.30 10.77
N MET A 233 10.13 20.06 10.32
CA MET A 233 10.31 21.49 10.05
C MET A 233 10.38 22.25 11.37
N TRP A 234 11.59 22.62 11.78
CA TRP A 234 11.80 23.40 13.00
C TRP A 234 11.27 24.82 12.88
N ASN A 235 10.54 25.28 13.91
CA ASN A 235 10.10 26.66 14.00
C ASN A 235 11.18 27.55 14.66
N TYR A 236 11.69 28.55 13.93
CA TYR A 236 12.74 29.47 14.39
C TYR A 236 12.16 30.70 15.09
N ILE A 237 11.81 30.54 16.36
CA ILE A 237 11.27 31.62 17.21
C ILE A 237 12.32 32.72 17.47
N MET A 238 13.60 32.34 17.57
CA MET A 238 14.68 33.28 17.86
C MET A 238 15.07 34.13 16.63
N GLN A 239 15.51 35.37 16.90
CA GLN A 239 16.09 36.23 15.88
C GLN A 239 17.44 35.66 15.42
N PRO A 240 17.78 35.76 14.12
CA PRO A 240 19.05 35.27 13.61
C PRO A 240 20.22 36.06 14.21
N GLN A 241 21.29 35.36 14.57
CA GLN A 241 22.51 35.93 15.15
C GLN A 241 23.56 36.32 14.11
N SER A 242 23.39 35.88 12.86
CA SER A 242 24.29 36.18 11.74
C SER A 242 23.52 36.32 10.42
N GLU A 243 24.15 36.93 9.41
CA GLU A 243 23.59 37.04 8.06
C GLU A 243 23.35 35.66 7.43
N PHE A 244 24.26 34.70 7.65
CA PHE A 244 24.09 33.32 7.21
C PHE A 244 22.85 32.69 7.85
N GLU A 245 22.66 32.88 9.16
CA GLU A 245 21.48 32.36 9.85
C GLU A 245 20.19 33.03 9.36
N ALA A 246 20.22 34.35 9.11
CA ALA A 246 19.07 35.06 8.55
C ALA A 246 18.68 34.50 7.18
N ARG A 247 19.65 34.25 6.29
CA ARG A 247 19.43 33.64 4.98
C ARG A 247 18.91 32.20 5.09
N TYR A 248 19.48 31.41 5.99
CA TYR A 248 19.04 30.03 6.23
C TYR A 248 17.60 29.98 6.77
N GLN A 249 17.26 30.84 7.73
CA GLN A 249 15.89 30.95 8.23
C GLN A 249 14.94 31.42 7.11
N MET A 250 15.33 32.42 6.32
CA MET A 250 14.55 32.91 5.17
C MET A 250 14.20 31.78 4.20
N MET A 251 15.20 31.00 3.75
CA MET A 251 14.99 29.88 2.83
C MET A 251 14.09 28.79 3.42
N ASN A 252 14.22 28.50 4.72
CA ASN A 252 13.32 27.58 5.40
C ASN A 252 11.89 28.08 5.43
N TYR A 253 11.65 29.33 5.83
CA TYR A 253 10.29 29.85 5.87
C TYR A 253 9.65 29.93 4.49
N PHE A 254 10.40 30.22 3.43
CA PHE A 254 9.88 30.10 2.06
C PHE A 254 9.40 28.68 1.73
N ASN A 255 10.16 27.65 2.14
CA ASN A 255 9.68 26.27 2.00
C ASN A 255 8.43 26.01 2.86
N MET A 256 8.39 26.56 4.08
CA MET A 256 7.30 26.31 5.04
C MET A 256 5.99 27.02 4.72
N ILE A 257 6.00 28.14 3.99
CA ILE A 257 4.77 28.85 3.57
C ILE A 257 4.14 28.25 2.30
N ASN A 258 4.85 27.36 1.62
CA ASN A 258 4.33 26.59 0.51
C ASN A 258 3.70 25.30 1.04
N GLY A 259 2.41 25.09 0.78
CA GLY A 259 1.70 23.98 1.40
C GLY A 259 0.25 23.82 0.97
N TYR A 260 -0.50 23.14 1.81
CA TYR A 260 -1.89 22.78 1.61
C TYR A 260 -2.74 23.28 2.78
N LEU A 261 -3.90 23.84 2.45
CA LEU A 261 -4.95 24.16 3.41
C LEU A 261 -5.98 23.03 3.35
N VAL A 262 -6.24 22.39 4.48
CA VAL A 262 -7.24 21.33 4.58
C VAL A 262 -8.41 21.78 5.44
N THR A 263 -9.60 21.80 4.86
CA THR A 263 -10.84 22.14 5.57
C THR A 263 -11.97 21.20 5.14
N LYS A 264 -13.14 21.27 5.76
CA LYS A 264 -14.28 20.45 5.35
C LYS A 264 -14.82 20.87 3.99
N ASN A 265 -15.25 19.89 3.19
CA ASN A 265 -15.78 20.13 1.85
C ASN A 265 -17.23 20.65 1.88
N ASN A 266 -17.44 21.84 2.44
CA ASN A 266 -18.70 22.56 2.36
C ASN A 266 -18.47 24.07 2.25
N LYS A 267 -19.45 24.77 1.69
CA LYS A 267 -19.33 26.20 1.37
C LYS A 267 -19.01 27.07 2.60
N ASN A 268 -19.55 26.74 3.77
CA ASN A 268 -19.37 27.58 4.96
C ASN A 268 -17.94 27.47 5.50
N ASP A 269 -17.40 26.26 5.61
CA ASP A 269 -16.04 26.04 6.11
C ASP A 269 -14.99 26.54 5.10
N ILE A 270 -15.22 26.38 3.80
CA ILE A 270 -14.38 26.97 2.75
C ILE A 270 -14.37 28.51 2.83
N ASN A 271 -15.53 29.13 3.05
CA ASN A 271 -15.60 30.59 3.20
C ASN A 271 -14.86 31.08 4.46
N ARG A 272 -14.97 30.35 5.58
CA ARG A 272 -14.22 30.66 6.81
C ARG A 272 -12.72 30.55 6.61
N MET A 273 -12.27 29.46 5.97
CA MET A 273 -10.87 29.27 5.59
C MET A 273 -10.34 30.46 4.78
N MET A 274 -11.06 30.88 3.75
CA MET A 274 -10.65 32.02 2.92
C MET A 274 -10.61 33.34 3.70
N GLN A 275 -11.57 33.58 4.60
CA GLN A 275 -11.61 34.78 5.44
C GLN A 275 -10.48 34.82 6.46
N GLU A 276 -10.21 33.70 7.13
CA GLU A 276 -9.12 33.62 8.11
C GLU A 276 -7.75 33.76 7.43
N LEU A 277 -7.55 33.12 6.27
CA LEU A 277 -6.34 33.29 5.48
C LEU A 277 -6.12 34.75 5.07
N GLU A 278 -7.17 35.46 4.64
CA GLU A 278 -7.08 36.88 4.30
C GLU A 278 -6.71 37.73 5.54
N SER A 279 -7.21 37.37 6.73
CA SER A 279 -6.80 38.01 7.99
C SER A 279 -5.32 37.77 8.29
N ILE A 280 -4.87 36.51 8.20
CA ILE A 280 -3.47 36.12 8.43
C ILE A 280 -2.53 36.87 7.47
N SER A 281 -2.90 36.96 6.19
CA SER A 281 -2.17 37.74 5.17
C SER A 281 -1.99 39.20 5.56
N LYS A 282 -3.09 39.85 5.98
CA LYS A 282 -3.09 41.27 6.38
C LYS A 282 -2.28 41.51 7.65
N ASP A 283 -2.46 40.67 8.67
CA ASP A 283 -1.77 40.79 9.96
C ASP A 283 -0.26 40.55 9.80
N ALA A 284 0.13 39.63 8.93
CA ALA A 284 1.52 39.37 8.59
C ALA A 284 2.11 40.36 7.57
N SER A 285 1.29 41.20 6.93
CA SER A 285 1.68 42.05 5.80
C SER A 285 2.39 41.26 4.69
N PHE A 286 1.80 40.11 4.32
CA PHE A 286 2.34 39.17 3.33
C PHE A 286 1.27 38.83 2.28
N ASP A 287 1.33 39.49 1.11
CA ASP A 287 0.34 39.30 0.03
C ASP A 287 0.89 38.46 -1.14
N GLY A 288 2.06 37.87 -0.97
CA GLY A 288 2.82 37.19 -2.02
C GLY A 288 2.46 35.71 -2.19
N TYR A 289 1.18 35.35 -2.23
CA TYR A 289 0.74 33.96 -2.43
C TYR A 289 -0.36 33.84 -3.49
N THR A 290 -0.50 32.64 -4.05
CA THR A 290 -1.58 32.24 -4.96
C THR A 290 -2.06 30.82 -4.66
N PHE A 291 -3.29 30.53 -5.08
CA PHE A 291 -3.82 29.18 -5.09
C PHE A 291 -3.54 28.50 -6.42
N ILE A 292 -2.95 27.30 -6.37
CA ILE A 292 -2.89 26.41 -7.53
C ILE A 292 -4.12 25.51 -7.52
N GLY A 293 -4.97 25.70 -8.52
CA GLY A 293 -6.03 24.76 -8.87
C GLY A 293 -7.35 24.94 -8.12
N TYR A 294 -8.42 24.42 -8.73
CA TYR A 294 -9.75 24.30 -8.15
C TYR A 294 -9.86 22.93 -7.50
N ASN A 295 -10.18 22.82 -6.20
CA ASN A 295 -10.25 21.58 -5.39
C ASN A 295 -9.90 20.29 -6.20
N PRO A 296 -8.61 20.08 -6.53
CA PRO A 296 -8.23 19.13 -7.59
C PRO A 296 -8.42 17.66 -7.15
N HIS A 297 -8.52 17.46 -5.85
CA HIS A 297 -8.34 16.16 -5.19
C HIS A 297 -9.64 15.37 -5.13
N VAL A 298 -10.80 16.05 -5.12
CA VAL A 298 -12.10 15.39 -5.26
C VAL A 298 -12.17 14.65 -6.59
N LYS A 299 -11.66 15.23 -7.69
CA LYS A 299 -11.86 14.67 -9.04
C LYS A 299 -11.00 13.43 -9.30
N LYS A 300 -9.70 13.46 -8.99
CA LYS A 300 -8.78 12.32 -9.26
C LYS A 300 -9.03 11.12 -8.32
N TYR A 301 -9.39 11.38 -7.06
CA TYR A 301 -9.78 10.31 -6.12
C TYR A 301 -11.16 9.76 -6.44
N GLN A 302 -12.11 10.61 -6.83
CA GLN A 302 -13.35 10.13 -7.42
C GLN A 302 -13.03 9.24 -8.61
N ASP A 303 -12.26 9.67 -9.60
CA ASP A 303 -12.09 8.88 -10.82
C ASP A 303 -11.51 7.47 -10.55
N ILE A 304 -10.41 7.29 -9.80
CA ILE A 304 -9.83 5.94 -9.61
C ILE A 304 -10.60 5.11 -8.57
N SER A 305 -10.98 5.70 -7.44
CA SER A 305 -11.67 4.96 -6.36
C SER A 305 -13.13 4.69 -6.72
N VAL A 306 -13.79 5.59 -7.46
CA VAL A 306 -15.11 5.35 -8.06
C VAL A 306 -14.98 4.33 -9.18
N ILE A 307 -13.99 4.41 -10.09
CA ILE A 307 -13.79 3.33 -11.08
C ILE A 307 -13.55 1.99 -10.40
N LEU A 308 -12.71 1.91 -9.36
CA LEU A 308 -12.45 0.65 -8.66
C LEU A 308 -13.64 0.17 -7.82
N GLN A 309 -14.41 1.06 -7.18
CA GLN A 309 -15.62 0.70 -6.42
C GLN A 309 -16.80 0.36 -7.34
N GLU A 310 -17.03 1.13 -8.40
CA GLU A 310 -18.04 0.85 -9.43
C GLU A 310 -17.73 -0.49 -10.11
N ASN A 311 -16.45 -0.76 -10.38
CA ASN A 311 -16.05 -2.03 -10.98
C ASN A 311 -15.83 -3.15 -9.96
N LYS A 312 -15.79 -2.90 -8.65
CA LYS A 312 -15.69 -3.97 -7.62
C LYS A 312 -16.79 -5.01 -7.79
N ASN A 313 -18.00 -4.55 -8.15
CA ASN A 313 -19.11 -5.42 -8.47
C ASN A 313 -18.86 -6.23 -9.76
N LEU A 314 -18.34 -5.60 -10.83
CA LEU A 314 -17.97 -6.32 -12.05
C LEU A 314 -16.92 -7.39 -11.78
N ILE A 315 -15.90 -7.07 -10.99
CA ILE A 315 -14.84 -8.05 -10.72
C ILE A 315 -15.36 -9.19 -9.82
N LYS A 316 -16.21 -8.87 -8.82
CA LYS A 316 -16.91 -9.89 -8.04
C LYS A 316 -17.78 -10.80 -8.92
N ILE A 317 -18.45 -10.24 -9.93
CA ILE A 317 -19.22 -11.01 -10.93
C ILE A 317 -18.30 -11.91 -11.75
N ILE A 318 -17.18 -11.39 -12.27
CA ILE A 318 -16.20 -12.17 -13.06
C ILE A 318 -15.65 -13.34 -12.24
N LEU A 319 -15.27 -13.10 -10.99
CA LEU A 319 -14.84 -14.17 -10.09
C LEU A 319 -15.93 -15.20 -9.85
N THR A 320 -17.15 -14.75 -9.56
CA THR A 320 -18.27 -15.67 -9.29
C THR A 320 -18.54 -16.55 -10.50
N MET A 321 -18.51 -15.98 -11.71
CA MET A 321 -18.63 -16.71 -12.98
C MET A 321 -17.47 -17.68 -13.20
N SER A 322 -16.23 -17.27 -12.91
CA SER A 322 -15.05 -18.14 -12.99
C SER A 322 -15.14 -19.32 -12.01
N CYS A 323 -15.66 -19.09 -10.79
CA CYS A 323 -15.93 -20.15 -9.82
C CYS A 323 -16.97 -21.14 -10.33
N ILE A 324 -18.09 -20.63 -10.85
CA ILE A 324 -19.17 -21.47 -11.41
C ILE A 324 -18.63 -22.30 -12.57
N LEU A 325 -17.88 -21.69 -13.49
CA LEU A 325 -17.29 -22.37 -14.64
C LEU A 325 -16.30 -23.46 -14.21
N ASN A 326 -15.47 -23.21 -13.19
CA ASN A 326 -14.59 -24.22 -12.63
C ASN A 326 -15.35 -25.39 -12.01
N ILE A 327 -16.43 -25.12 -11.25
CA ILE A 327 -17.27 -26.18 -10.70
C ILE A 327 -17.90 -27.02 -11.83
N ILE A 328 -18.42 -26.37 -12.88
CA ILE A 328 -19.01 -27.07 -14.03
C ILE A 328 -17.96 -27.95 -14.73
N LEU A 329 -16.75 -27.44 -14.96
CA LEU A 329 -15.66 -28.22 -15.56
C LEU A 329 -15.29 -29.42 -14.68
N ILE A 330 -15.18 -29.24 -13.37
CA ILE A 330 -14.88 -30.33 -12.44
C ILE A 330 -16.00 -31.38 -12.50
N LEU A 331 -17.27 -30.98 -12.42
CA LEU A 331 -18.41 -31.89 -12.54
C LEU A 331 -18.42 -32.65 -13.88
N PHE A 332 -18.10 -31.96 -14.97
CA PHE A 332 -18.01 -32.56 -16.30
C PHE A 332 -16.88 -33.60 -16.38
N ILE A 333 -15.69 -33.28 -15.86
CA ILE A 333 -14.56 -34.22 -15.80
C ILE A 333 -14.91 -35.41 -14.90
N SER A 334 -15.57 -35.16 -13.76
CA SER A 334 -16.05 -36.20 -12.84
C SER A 334 -17.00 -37.18 -13.54
N TYR A 335 -17.90 -36.64 -14.36
CA TYR A 335 -18.84 -37.42 -15.15
C TYR A 335 -18.12 -38.28 -16.20
N LEU A 336 -17.16 -37.70 -16.93
CA LEU A 336 -16.37 -38.43 -17.92
C LEU A 336 -15.54 -39.56 -17.27
N GLN A 337 -14.92 -39.29 -16.13
CA GLN A 337 -14.20 -40.29 -15.34
C GLN A 337 -15.14 -41.42 -14.90
N TYR A 338 -16.31 -41.09 -14.34
CA TYR A 338 -17.29 -42.08 -13.95
C TYR A 338 -17.73 -42.97 -15.12
N LYS A 339 -18.02 -42.37 -16.28
CA LYS A 339 -18.42 -43.11 -17.48
C LYS A 339 -17.35 -44.09 -17.94
N ASN A 340 -16.08 -43.66 -17.95
CA ASN A 340 -14.97 -44.51 -18.36
C ASN A 340 -14.67 -45.63 -17.36
N GLU A 341 -14.93 -45.40 -16.08
CA GLU A 341 -14.58 -46.33 -15.00
C GLU A 341 -15.75 -47.16 -14.47
N ARG A 342 -16.95 -46.99 -15.02
CA ARG A 342 -18.18 -47.67 -14.58
C ARG A 342 -18.02 -49.19 -14.49
N TYR A 343 -17.39 -49.81 -15.49
CA TYR A 343 -17.16 -51.25 -15.52
C TYR A 343 -16.32 -51.73 -14.33
N TYR A 344 -15.32 -50.96 -13.95
CA TYR A 344 -14.43 -51.27 -12.84
C TYR A 344 -15.15 -51.16 -11.49
N TYR A 345 -16.05 -50.19 -11.32
CA TYR A 345 -16.89 -50.08 -10.13
C TYR A 345 -17.94 -51.19 -10.03
N ASN A 346 -18.50 -51.62 -11.16
CA ASN A 346 -19.44 -52.73 -11.20
C ASN A 346 -18.77 -54.05 -10.75
N VAL A 347 -17.50 -54.29 -11.11
CA VAL A 347 -16.75 -55.47 -10.64
C VAL A 347 -16.63 -55.47 -9.11
N PHE A 348 -16.33 -54.32 -8.48
CA PHE A 348 -16.30 -54.23 -7.02
C PHE A 348 -17.66 -54.52 -6.37
N LEU A 349 -18.74 -54.02 -6.97
CA LEU A 349 -20.10 -54.29 -6.48
C LEU A 349 -20.46 -55.78 -6.60
N ILE A 350 -20.12 -56.43 -7.71
CA ILE A 350 -20.33 -57.88 -7.92
C ILE A 350 -19.53 -58.71 -6.91
N GLN A 351 -18.32 -58.26 -6.54
CA GLN A 351 -17.50 -58.90 -5.50
C GLN A 351 -17.98 -58.60 -4.07
N GLY A 352 -19.11 -57.93 -3.88
CA GLY A 352 -19.72 -57.66 -2.58
C GLY A 352 -19.19 -56.41 -1.87
N ALA A 353 -18.49 -55.51 -2.56
CA ALA A 353 -18.05 -54.25 -1.94
C ALA A 353 -19.25 -53.34 -1.62
N LYS A 354 -19.21 -52.71 -0.44
CA LYS A 354 -20.22 -51.73 -0.04
C LYS A 354 -20.11 -50.46 -0.89
N LYS A 355 -21.24 -49.83 -1.24
CA LYS A 355 -21.26 -48.53 -1.94
C LYS A 355 -20.46 -47.45 -1.22
N SER A 356 -20.43 -47.47 0.12
CA SER A 356 -19.62 -46.56 0.93
C SER A 356 -18.12 -46.66 0.65
N PHE A 357 -17.61 -47.86 0.35
CA PHE A 357 -16.20 -48.07 0.02
C PHE A 357 -15.81 -47.34 -1.27
N ILE A 358 -16.67 -47.41 -2.30
CA ILE A 358 -16.46 -46.74 -3.59
C ILE A 358 -16.49 -45.21 -3.43
N ILE A 359 -17.42 -44.70 -2.61
CA ILE A 359 -17.51 -43.26 -2.29
C ILE A 359 -16.24 -42.80 -1.55
N THR A 360 -15.76 -43.56 -0.56
CA THR A 360 -14.53 -43.24 0.17
C THR A 360 -13.30 -43.26 -0.74
N LEU A 361 -13.21 -44.22 -1.65
CA LEU A 361 -12.11 -44.29 -2.63
C LEU A 361 -12.11 -43.03 -3.52
N LYS A 362 -13.27 -42.66 -4.08
CA LYS A 362 -13.42 -41.45 -4.90
C LYS A 362 -13.13 -40.16 -4.13
N PHE A 363 -13.55 -40.08 -2.87
CA PHE A 363 -13.23 -38.94 -2.02
C PHE A 363 -11.72 -38.78 -1.86
N LEU A 364 -11.00 -39.87 -1.55
CA LEU A 364 -9.55 -39.85 -1.35
C LEU A 364 -8.79 -39.45 -2.62
N GLU A 365 -9.24 -39.88 -3.80
CA GLU A 365 -8.64 -39.52 -5.10
C GLU A 365 -8.63 -37.98 -5.32
N ILE A 366 -9.75 -37.30 -5.07
CA ILE A 366 -9.84 -35.84 -5.27
C ILE A 366 -9.20 -35.10 -4.11
N MET A 367 -9.35 -35.59 -2.87
CA MET A 367 -8.75 -34.96 -1.70
C MET A 367 -7.23 -34.82 -1.86
N LEU A 368 -6.55 -35.86 -2.36
CA LEU A 368 -5.11 -35.83 -2.61
C LEU A 368 -4.71 -34.84 -3.71
N ILE A 369 -5.50 -34.75 -4.79
CA ILE A 369 -5.25 -33.79 -5.88
C ILE A 369 -5.41 -32.35 -5.38
N VAL A 370 -6.48 -32.07 -4.63
CA VAL A 370 -6.75 -30.75 -4.05
C VAL A 370 -5.71 -30.37 -3.01
N LEU A 371 -5.27 -31.31 -2.18
CA LEU A 371 -4.22 -31.08 -1.19
C LEU A 371 -2.88 -30.77 -1.85
N ALA A 372 -2.52 -31.50 -2.92
CA ALA A 372 -1.34 -31.19 -3.71
C ALA A 372 -1.43 -29.78 -4.33
N ALA A 373 -2.57 -29.44 -4.94
CA ALA A 373 -2.80 -28.13 -5.54
C ALA A 373 -2.70 -26.99 -4.50
N PHE A 374 -3.26 -27.19 -3.31
CA PHE A 374 -3.18 -26.23 -2.20
C PHE A 374 -1.74 -26.02 -1.71
N LEU A 375 -0.95 -27.09 -1.55
CA LEU A 375 0.47 -26.97 -1.18
C LEU A 375 1.27 -26.20 -2.25
N THR A 376 0.99 -26.46 -3.52
CA THR A 376 1.65 -25.71 -4.60
C THR A 376 1.21 -24.26 -4.69
N GLN A 377 -0.05 -23.97 -4.41
CA GLN A 377 -0.54 -22.59 -4.31
C GLN A 377 0.20 -21.84 -3.20
N LEU A 378 0.35 -22.44 -2.02
CA LEU A 378 1.07 -21.83 -0.90
C LEU A 378 2.52 -21.50 -1.27
N TYR A 379 3.20 -22.42 -1.96
CA TYR A 379 4.56 -22.18 -2.44
C TYR A 379 4.64 -21.03 -3.46
N ILE A 380 3.73 -21.02 -4.45
CA ILE A 380 3.69 -19.99 -5.50
C ILE A 380 3.41 -18.60 -4.91
N LEU A 381 2.36 -18.48 -4.08
CA LEU A 381 1.98 -17.17 -3.54
C LEU A 381 3.02 -16.61 -2.57
N ASN A 382 3.57 -17.45 -1.69
CA ASN A 382 4.50 -17.00 -0.65
C ASN A 382 5.93 -16.79 -1.19
N HIS A 383 6.46 -17.71 -2.01
CA HIS A 383 7.87 -17.70 -2.39
C HIS A 383 8.13 -17.08 -3.77
N LEU A 384 7.26 -17.32 -4.75
CA LEU A 384 7.45 -16.79 -6.11
C LEU A 384 6.86 -15.39 -6.24
N LEU A 385 5.61 -15.20 -5.83
CA LEU A 385 4.91 -13.93 -5.99
C LEU A 385 5.12 -12.98 -4.80
N LYS A 386 5.30 -13.49 -3.59
CA LYS A 386 5.43 -12.70 -2.34
C LYS A 386 4.23 -11.76 -2.13
N ILE A 387 3.01 -12.26 -2.39
CA ILE A 387 1.76 -11.49 -2.34
C ILE A 387 0.81 -12.10 -1.30
N GLY A 388 0.28 -11.28 -0.40
CA GLY A 388 -0.78 -11.63 0.55
C GLY A 388 -0.30 -12.26 1.85
N GLU A 389 -1.10 -12.11 2.91
CA GLU A 389 -0.83 -12.75 4.20
C GLU A 389 -1.25 -14.21 4.25
N PHE A 390 -0.68 -14.96 5.21
CA PHE A 390 -1.02 -16.38 5.44
C PHE A 390 -2.53 -16.62 5.61
N ALA A 391 -3.23 -15.69 6.25
CA ALA A 391 -4.68 -15.75 6.43
C ALA A 391 -5.46 -15.75 5.10
N THR A 392 -4.97 -15.03 4.10
CA THR A 392 -5.57 -14.94 2.75
C THR A 392 -5.44 -16.27 2.01
N TYR A 393 -4.33 -16.98 2.21
CA TYR A 393 -4.10 -18.31 1.63
C TYR A 393 -5.04 -19.36 2.21
N ILE A 394 -5.31 -19.30 3.53
CA ILE A 394 -6.28 -20.18 4.18
C ILE A 394 -7.69 -19.97 3.60
N LYS A 395 -8.07 -18.71 3.32
CA LYS A 395 -9.37 -18.38 2.71
C LYS A 395 -9.54 -19.01 1.33
N ALA A 396 -8.49 -19.01 0.50
CA ALA A 396 -8.49 -19.73 -0.77
C ALA A 396 -8.61 -21.26 -0.59
N GLY A 397 -8.03 -21.80 0.50
CA GLY A 397 -8.17 -23.21 0.88
C GLY A 397 -9.61 -23.67 1.14
N TYR A 398 -10.48 -22.81 1.69
CA TYR A 398 -11.90 -23.14 1.89
C TYR A 398 -12.64 -23.43 0.58
N ILE A 399 -12.21 -22.84 -0.53
CA ILE A 399 -12.79 -23.12 -1.85
C ILE A 399 -12.41 -24.52 -2.32
N GLY A 400 -11.19 -24.98 -2.00
CA GLY A 400 -10.80 -26.38 -2.21
C GLY A 400 -11.71 -27.36 -1.46
N VAL A 401 -12.11 -27.02 -0.23
CA VAL A 401 -13.08 -27.83 0.54
C VAL A 401 -14.45 -27.84 -0.13
N PHE A 402 -14.91 -26.70 -0.65
CA PHE A 402 -16.18 -26.61 -1.38
C PHE A 402 -16.17 -27.47 -2.65
N VAL A 403 -15.05 -27.47 -3.40
CA VAL A 403 -14.85 -28.34 -4.57
C VAL A 403 -14.95 -29.81 -4.17
N ILE A 404 -14.28 -30.22 -3.09
CA ILE A 404 -14.34 -31.60 -2.57
C ILE A 404 -15.79 -31.99 -2.23
N LEU A 405 -16.52 -31.12 -1.52
CA LEU A 405 -17.92 -31.36 -1.14
C LEU A 405 -18.83 -31.50 -2.37
N SER A 406 -18.68 -30.62 -3.36
CA SER A 406 -19.46 -30.67 -4.59
C SER A 406 -19.23 -31.96 -5.39
N TYR A 407 -17.98 -32.42 -5.44
CA TYR A 407 -17.61 -33.68 -6.09
C TYR A 407 -18.24 -34.88 -5.37
N VAL A 408 -18.17 -34.92 -4.04
CA VAL A 408 -18.73 -36.01 -3.24
C VAL A 408 -20.24 -36.10 -3.43
N ILE A 409 -20.96 -34.98 -3.32
CA ILE A 409 -22.42 -34.93 -3.48
C ILE A 409 -22.84 -35.40 -4.88
N PHE A 410 -22.08 -35.01 -5.91
CA PHE A 410 -22.37 -35.46 -7.27
C PHE A 410 -22.08 -36.95 -7.47
N GLY A 411 -20.95 -37.43 -6.96
CA GLY A 411 -20.56 -38.84 -7.02
C GLY A 411 -21.53 -39.77 -6.28
N THR A 412 -22.02 -39.36 -5.09
CA THR A 412 -23.03 -40.12 -4.35
C THR A 412 -24.37 -40.16 -5.09
N ASN A 413 -24.82 -39.03 -5.65
CA ASN A 413 -26.06 -38.97 -6.44
C ASN A 413 -26.00 -39.86 -7.69
N LEU A 414 -24.87 -39.90 -8.39
CA LEU A 414 -24.67 -40.77 -9.56
C LEU A 414 -24.72 -42.27 -9.20
N LEU A 415 -24.17 -42.64 -8.04
CA LEU A 415 -24.20 -44.01 -7.52
C LEU A 415 -25.57 -44.43 -6.96
N LEU A 416 -26.38 -43.48 -6.47
CA LEU A 416 -27.71 -43.71 -5.93
C LEU A 416 -28.81 -43.76 -7.00
N ASN A 417 -28.73 -42.94 -8.04
CA ASN A 417 -29.74 -42.84 -9.10
C ASN A 417 -29.58 -43.86 -10.26
N ASN A 418 -28.57 -44.73 -10.19
CA ASN A 418 -28.36 -45.73 -11.23
C ASN A 418 -29.45 -46.84 -11.13
N LYS A 419 -30.52 -46.70 -11.92
CA LYS A 419 -31.71 -47.60 -11.93
C LYS A 419 -31.39 -49.07 -12.21
N GLU A 420 -30.27 -49.37 -12.87
CA GLU A 420 -29.82 -50.75 -13.12
C GLU A 420 -29.37 -51.50 -11.85
N LEU A 421 -29.14 -50.82 -10.72
CA LEU A 421 -28.88 -51.47 -9.43
C LEU A 421 -30.17 -51.92 -8.69
N LYS A 422 -31.36 -51.69 -9.27
CA LYS A 422 -32.64 -52.12 -8.68
C LYS A 422 -33.18 -53.44 -9.25
N ILE A 423 -32.57 -54.01 -10.31
CA ILE A 423 -33.17 -55.12 -11.05
C ILE A 423 -32.99 -56.48 -10.34
N ASP A 424 -31.98 -56.65 -9.46
CA ASP A 424 -31.71 -57.97 -8.83
C ASP A 424 -32.47 -58.24 -7.51
N LYS A 425 -33.60 -57.56 -7.24
CA LYS A 425 -34.39 -57.81 -6.01
C LYS A 425 -35.85 -58.17 -6.20
N GLU A 426 -36.37 -58.23 -7.43
CA GLU A 426 -37.78 -58.55 -7.68
C GLU A 426 -38.02 -59.93 -8.32
N GLU A 427 -36.99 -60.78 -8.49
CA GLU A 427 -37.15 -62.16 -9.01
C GLU A 427 -37.01 -63.28 -7.96
N GLU A 428 -37.10 -62.98 -6.66
CA GLU A 428 -37.30 -63.99 -5.61
C GLU A 428 -38.54 -63.64 -4.77
N VAL A 429 -39.74 -63.93 -5.31
CA VAL A 429 -40.95 -64.32 -4.54
C VAL A 429 -41.70 -65.40 -5.31
#